data_AF-A0A2T4KK25-F1
#
_entry.id   AF-A0A2T4KK25-F1
#
_cell.length_a   1.000
_cell.length_b   1.000
_cell.length_c   1.000
_cell.angle_alpha   90.00
_cell.angle_beta   90.00
_cell.angle_gamma   90.00
#
_symmetry.space_group_name_H-M   'P 1'
#
loop_
_entity.id
_entity.type
_entity.pdbx_description
1 polymer ?
#
loop_
_entity_poly.entity_id
_entity_poly.type
_entity_poly.pdbx_seq_one_letter_code
_entity_poly.pdbx_strand_id
1 'polypeptide(L)'
;MEKVKNFLKNYKWYVIGGVILIIALLIAITLFVKNSKVNVKDDIEVKFNGYEESGTAEITDKSYEKAMNKLYARALKQSNFKNKEILDMIENNNTDDIDKANLNYTDLERMNKADKMMENVDLDINNDEDLSNGDKVQVQLKINKASSKEYRLKAKEFTKEFKVHGLKKPQSLTAKNIIEDLNPKFVDVNGSGSLTLTTKDGAKKLPDIAISDYEFTVPNNGNLKNGDKIKLEIPQELVKDINSSGSNTFEGKRDYTLEVKNLTDLNKIENLDQILDRNNTLIKDEYNSSKTIKYSTENVANYYKVNYGTESDSFFSEDDKETSQKVSPTTSTEPTNITLVTATKVTETGEYVDTEVNYIYKGYKNYKLENNRLVKDDTTEEEDSSTEKDKIDELDTELKGDGFKKL
;
A
#
# COMPACT_ATOMS: atom_id res chain seq x y z
N MET A 1 -42.10 -83.04 11.18
CA MET A 1 -41.48 -82.67 12.48
C MET A 1 -40.56 -83.75 13.06
N GLU A 2 -40.86 -85.04 12.89
CA GLU A 2 -40.11 -86.14 13.52
C GLU A 2 -38.69 -86.35 12.95
N LYS A 3 -38.50 -86.15 11.64
CA LYS A 3 -37.18 -86.20 10.98
C LYS A 3 -36.22 -85.08 11.44
N VAL A 4 -36.76 -83.88 11.69
CA VAL A 4 -35.99 -82.73 12.21
C VAL A 4 -35.61 -82.97 13.67
N LYS A 5 -36.52 -83.55 14.48
CA LYS A 5 -36.23 -83.96 15.85
C LYS A 5 -35.12 -85.01 15.91
N ASN A 6 -35.14 -86.03 15.05
CA ASN A 6 -34.08 -87.05 15.00
C ASN A 6 -32.73 -86.50 14.54
N PHE A 7 -32.73 -85.59 13.56
CA PHE A 7 -31.50 -84.93 13.10
C PHE A 7 -30.86 -84.07 14.20
N LEU A 8 -31.66 -83.24 14.89
CA LEU A 8 -31.21 -82.44 16.02
C LEU A 8 -30.73 -83.28 17.22
N LYS A 9 -31.25 -84.51 17.38
CA LYS A 9 -30.85 -85.44 18.45
C LYS A 9 -29.51 -86.11 18.14
N ASN A 10 -29.28 -86.51 16.89
CA ASN A 10 -28.06 -87.21 16.46
C ASN A 10 -26.87 -86.27 16.23
N TYR A 11 -27.11 -85.02 15.82
CA TYR A 11 -26.06 -84.02 15.55
C TYR A 11 -26.05 -82.85 16.55
N LYS A 12 -26.70 -83.02 17.72
CA LYS A 12 -26.89 -81.97 18.73
C LYS A 12 -25.60 -81.22 19.06
N TRP A 13 -24.49 -81.95 19.21
CA TRP A 13 -23.18 -81.38 19.53
C TRP A 13 -22.55 -80.58 18.38
N TYR A 14 -22.76 -80.98 17.14
CA TYR A 14 -22.31 -80.24 15.95
C TYR A 14 -23.13 -78.97 15.71
N VAL A 15 -24.45 -79.02 15.97
CA VAL A 15 -25.33 -77.84 15.89
C VAL A 15 -24.98 -76.83 16.99
N ILE A 16 -24.76 -77.30 18.22
CA ILE A 16 -24.31 -76.43 19.33
C ILE A 16 -22.93 -75.83 19.03
N GLY A 17 -21.98 -76.63 18.53
CA GLY A 17 -20.65 -76.16 18.13
C GLY A 17 -20.71 -75.09 17.04
N GLY A 18 -21.55 -75.27 16.01
CA GLY A 18 -21.76 -74.28 14.95
C GLY A 18 -22.35 -72.97 15.45
N VAL A 19 -23.33 -73.02 16.36
CA VAL A 19 -23.95 -71.82 16.97
C VAL A 19 -22.94 -71.05 17.83
N ILE A 20 -22.13 -71.73 18.63
CA ILE A 20 -21.08 -71.10 19.45
C ILE A 20 -20.05 -70.40 18.56
N LEU A 21 -19.65 -71.03 17.45
CA LEU A 21 -18.67 -70.47 16.51
C LEU A 21 -19.21 -69.19 15.83
N ILE A 22 -20.48 -69.18 15.43
CA ILE A 22 -21.15 -67.98 14.89
C ILE A 22 -21.22 -66.85 15.93
N ILE A 23 -21.57 -67.17 17.18
CA ILE A 23 -21.61 -66.18 18.26
C ILE A 23 -20.21 -65.61 18.52
N ALA A 24 -19.18 -66.46 18.57
CA ALA A 24 -17.79 -66.03 18.72
C ALA A 24 -17.34 -65.13 17.55
N LEU A 25 -17.77 -65.44 16.32
CA LEU A 25 -17.51 -64.65 15.13
C LEU A 25 -18.20 -63.28 15.20
N LEU A 26 -19.47 -63.23 15.63
CA LEU A 26 -20.21 -61.97 15.84
C LEU A 26 -19.59 -61.12 16.95
N ILE A 27 -19.13 -61.75 18.04
CA ILE A 27 -18.39 -61.07 19.12
C ILE A 27 -17.05 -60.54 18.60
N ALA A 28 -16.32 -61.34 17.83
CA ALA A 28 -15.04 -60.92 17.24
C ALA A 28 -15.23 -59.74 16.25
N ILE A 29 -16.26 -59.79 15.38
CA ILE A 29 -16.61 -58.71 14.46
C ILE A 29 -17.01 -57.45 15.23
N THR A 30 -17.88 -57.57 16.24
CA THR A 30 -18.31 -56.41 17.05
C THR A 30 -17.15 -55.81 17.85
N LEU A 31 -16.25 -56.63 18.39
CA LEU A 31 -15.02 -56.16 19.04
C LEU A 31 -14.07 -55.48 18.05
N PHE A 32 -13.92 -56.04 16.84
CA PHE A 32 -13.08 -55.47 15.79
C PHE A 32 -13.60 -54.10 15.33
N VAL A 33 -14.89 -53.99 15.02
CA VAL A 33 -15.55 -52.73 14.64
C VAL A 33 -15.51 -51.71 15.79
N LYS A 34 -15.72 -52.14 17.04
CA LYS A 34 -15.64 -51.25 18.21
C LYS A 34 -14.21 -50.77 18.48
N ASN A 35 -13.20 -51.51 18.03
CA ASN A 35 -11.79 -51.18 18.23
C ASN A 35 -11.09 -50.57 17.01
N SER A 36 -11.77 -50.49 15.86
CA SER A 36 -11.19 -49.87 14.66
C SER A 36 -10.96 -48.37 14.88
N LYS A 37 -9.81 -47.90 14.41
CA LYS A 37 -9.46 -46.48 14.44
C LYS A 37 -9.99 -45.81 13.17
N VAL A 38 -10.71 -44.69 13.33
CA VAL A 38 -11.14 -43.88 12.19
C VAL A 38 -9.92 -43.25 11.52
N ASN A 39 -9.93 -43.13 10.19
CA ASN A 39 -8.87 -42.50 9.41
C ASN A 39 -9.47 -41.37 8.59
N VAL A 40 -8.87 -40.18 8.70
CA VAL A 40 -9.27 -38.96 7.97
C VAL A 40 -8.14 -38.38 7.12
N LYS A 41 -6.98 -39.07 7.04
CA LYS A 41 -5.80 -38.62 6.29
C LYS A 41 -6.12 -38.25 4.82
N ASP A 42 -7.00 -39.03 4.21
CA ASP A 42 -7.36 -38.87 2.79
C ASP A 42 -8.50 -37.86 2.59
N ASP A 43 -9.13 -37.39 3.68
CA ASP A 43 -10.17 -36.37 3.65
C ASP A 43 -9.58 -34.94 3.70
N ILE A 44 -8.29 -34.79 4.02
CA ILE A 44 -7.61 -33.49 4.11
C ILE A 44 -7.19 -32.97 2.74
N GLU A 45 -7.60 -31.73 2.46
CA GLU A 45 -7.22 -30.93 1.30
C GLU A 45 -6.60 -29.60 1.76
N VAL A 46 -5.52 -29.18 1.12
CA VAL A 46 -4.80 -27.94 1.43
C VAL A 46 -4.90 -27.00 0.24
N LYS A 47 -5.16 -25.72 0.52
CA LYS A 47 -5.18 -24.63 -0.45
C LYS A 47 -3.96 -23.75 -0.23
N PHE A 48 -3.36 -23.30 -1.34
CA PHE A 48 -2.22 -22.40 -1.34
C PHE A 48 -2.63 -21.05 -1.92
N ASN A 49 -2.27 -19.95 -1.24
CA ASN A 49 -2.62 -18.59 -1.65
C ASN A 49 -1.39 -17.68 -1.65
N GLY A 50 -1.46 -16.56 -2.39
CA GLY A 50 -0.43 -15.53 -2.38
C GLY A 50 0.63 -15.71 -3.48
N TYR A 51 1.85 -15.28 -3.16
CA TYR A 51 2.99 -15.23 -4.07
C TYR A 51 4.13 -16.13 -3.57
N GLU A 52 5.08 -16.46 -4.44
CA GLU A 52 6.30 -17.15 -4.00
C GLU A 52 7.05 -16.30 -2.96
N GLU A 53 7.70 -16.96 -1.99
CA GLU A 53 8.40 -16.38 -0.82
C GLU A 53 7.50 -15.70 0.23
N SER A 54 6.22 -15.49 -0.06
CA SER A 54 5.24 -14.92 0.88
C SER A 54 3.91 -15.70 0.88
N GLY A 55 3.94 -16.93 0.37
CA GLY A 55 2.74 -17.73 0.17
C GLY A 55 2.26 -18.38 1.45
N THR A 56 0.96 -18.66 1.53
CA THR A 56 0.36 -19.33 2.70
C THR A 56 -0.33 -20.63 2.33
N ALA A 57 -0.46 -21.53 3.30
CA ALA A 57 -1.18 -22.79 3.17
C ALA A 57 -2.27 -22.90 4.24
N GLU A 58 -3.47 -23.33 3.84
CA GLU A 58 -4.60 -23.51 4.75
C GLU A 58 -5.29 -24.85 4.47
N ILE A 59 -5.74 -25.54 5.52
CA ILE A 59 -6.66 -26.67 5.35
C ILE A 59 -7.99 -26.08 4.87
N THR A 60 -8.56 -26.58 3.77
CA THR A 60 -9.83 -26.03 3.27
C THR A 60 -10.94 -26.27 4.29
N ASP A 61 -11.80 -25.27 4.53
CA ASP A 61 -12.92 -25.34 5.48
C ASP A 61 -13.73 -26.63 5.31
N LYS A 62 -14.12 -26.93 4.07
CA LYS A 62 -14.86 -28.15 3.72
C LYS A 62 -14.14 -29.44 4.11
N SER A 63 -12.83 -29.52 3.89
CA SER A 63 -12.05 -30.71 4.25
C SER A 63 -11.83 -30.83 5.76
N TYR A 64 -11.66 -29.69 6.43
CA TYR A 64 -11.55 -29.59 7.88
C TYR A 64 -12.84 -30.06 8.54
N GLU A 65 -13.99 -29.49 8.16
CA GLU A 65 -15.32 -29.88 8.65
C GLU A 65 -15.57 -31.37 8.44
N LYS A 66 -15.32 -31.89 7.23
CA LYS A 66 -15.48 -33.31 6.92
C LYS A 66 -14.63 -34.21 7.81
N ALA A 67 -13.37 -33.85 8.02
CA ALA A 67 -12.46 -34.61 8.89
C ALA A 67 -12.92 -34.55 10.35
N MET A 68 -13.27 -33.36 10.84
CA MET A 68 -13.71 -33.13 12.22
C MET A 68 -15.04 -33.79 12.54
N ASN A 69 -16.02 -33.72 11.64
CA ASN A 69 -17.31 -34.41 11.78
C ASN A 69 -17.15 -35.93 11.83
N LYS A 70 -16.27 -36.50 10.99
CA LYS A 70 -15.97 -37.94 11.00
C LYS A 70 -15.25 -38.38 12.27
N LEU A 71 -14.37 -37.54 12.83
CA LEU A 71 -13.76 -37.76 14.14
C LEU A 71 -14.79 -37.65 15.27
N TYR A 72 -15.70 -36.69 15.21
CA TYR A 72 -16.74 -36.49 16.20
C TYR A 72 -17.79 -37.61 16.20
N ALA A 73 -18.25 -38.05 15.02
CA ALA A 73 -19.10 -39.23 14.87
C ALA A 73 -18.45 -40.48 15.50
N ARG A 74 -17.13 -40.62 15.36
CA ARG A 74 -16.37 -41.68 16.04
C ARG A 74 -16.41 -41.52 17.56
N ALA A 75 -16.21 -40.31 18.07
CA ALA A 75 -16.27 -39.99 19.50
C ALA A 75 -17.65 -40.33 20.09
N LEU A 76 -18.74 -39.91 19.44
CA LEU A 76 -20.12 -40.23 19.83
C LEU A 76 -20.37 -41.74 19.89
N LYS A 77 -19.93 -42.48 18.87
CA LYS A 77 -20.01 -43.96 18.86
C LYS A 77 -19.22 -44.58 20.02
N GLN A 78 -18.08 -44.00 20.42
CA GLN A 78 -17.31 -44.47 21.59
C GLN A 78 -17.99 -44.16 22.93
N SER A 79 -18.74 -43.07 23.00
CA SER A 79 -19.55 -42.69 24.15
C SER A 79 -20.85 -43.50 24.28
N ASN A 80 -21.10 -44.46 23.38
CA ASN A 80 -22.36 -45.22 23.26
C ASN A 80 -23.59 -44.34 22.92
N PHE A 81 -23.40 -43.23 22.20
CA PHE A 81 -24.49 -42.44 21.64
C PHE A 81 -25.26 -43.28 20.60
N LYS A 82 -26.60 -43.27 20.67
CA LYS A 82 -27.46 -44.17 19.88
C LYS A 82 -28.44 -43.49 18.93
N ASN A 83 -28.60 -42.16 19.03
CA ASN A 83 -29.50 -41.45 18.12
C ASN A 83 -28.90 -41.48 16.70
N LYS A 84 -29.52 -42.30 15.83
CA LYS A 84 -29.02 -42.55 14.48
C LYS A 84 -29.20 -41.35 13.56
N GLU A 85 -30.29 -40.61 13.70
CA GLU A 85 -30.58 -39.43 12.88
C GLU A 85 -29.48 -38.38 13.05
N ILE A 86 -29.08 -38.09 14.28
CA ILE A 86 -27.99 -37.14 14.58
C ILE A 86 -26.64 -37.68 14.10
N LEU A 87 -26.37 -38.98 14.26
CA LEU A 87 -25.14 -39.58 13.74
C LEU A 87 -25.06 -39.47 12.22
N ASP A 88 -26.17 -39.73 11.52
CA ASP A 88 -26.25 -39.64 10.07
C ASP A 88 -26.12 -38.17 9.61
N MET A 89 -26.71 -37.21 10.32
CA MET A 89 -26.55 -35.77 10.06
C MET A 89 -25.08 -35.35 10.14
N ILE A 90 -24.38 -35.72 11.22
CA ILE A 90 -22.95 -35.41 11.41
C ILE A 90 -22.09 -36.08 10.33
N GLU A 91 -22.33 -37.37 10.04
CA GLU A 91 -21.54 -38.11 9.03
C GLU A 91 -21.71 -37.56 7.61
N ASN A 92 -22.83 -36.88 7.35
CA ASN A 92 -23.11 -36.22 6.08
C ASN A 92 -22.80 -34.71 6.07
N ASN A 93 -22.17 -34.18 7.12
CA ASN A 93 -21.87 -32.74 7.30
C ASN A 93 -23.09 -31.81 7.31
N ASN A 94 -24.24 -32.31 7.78
CA ASN A 94 -25.48 -31.53 7.94
C ASN A 94 -25.70 -31.23 9.43
N THR A 95 -24.79 -30.46 10.05
CA THR A 95 -24.80 -30.25 11.51
C THR A 95 -25.70 -29.10 11.98
N ASP A 96 -26.11 -28.22 11.08
CA ASP A 96 -26.85 -26.99 11.41
C ASP A 96 -28.25 -27.25 12.01
N ASP A 97 -28.85 -28.39 11.67
CA ASP A 97 -30.20 -28.77 12.12
C ASP A 97 -30.23 -29.50 13.48
N ILE A 98 -29.06 -29.68 14.13
CA ILE A 98 -28.97 -30.44 15.38
C ILE A 98 -29.35 -29.54 16.57
N ASP A 99 -30.62 -29.59 16.98
CA ASP A 99 -31.10 -28.93 18.19
C ASP A 99 -30.78 -29.78 19.45
N LYS A 100 -29.73 -29.38 20.17
CA LYS A 100 -29.32 -30.03 21.43
C LYS A 100 -30.37 -29.94 22.53
N ALA A 101 -31.32 -28.98 22.48
CA ALA A 101 -32.36 -28.83 23.50
C ALA A 101 -33.40 -29.98 23.47
N ASN A 102 -33.53 -30.66 22.34
CA ASN A 102 -34.47 -31.79 22.17
C ASN A 102 -33.87 -33.13 22.60
N LEU A 103 -32.63 -33.14 23.10
CA LEU A 103 -31.96 -34.35 23.55
C LEU A 103 -32.33 -34.71 24.99
N ASN A 104 -32.52 -36.02 25.24
CA ASN A 104 -32.64 -36.51 26.60
C ASN A 104 -31.30 -36.37 27.36
N TYR A 105 -31.36 -36.39 28.69
CA TYR A 105 -30.19 -36.26 29.56
C TYR A 105 -29.07 -37.27 29.24
N THR A 106 -29.43 -38.51 28.91
CA THR A 106 -28.45 -39.56 28.61
C THR A 106 -27.68 -39.28 27.32
N ASP A 107 -28.35 -38.76 26.30
CA ASP A 107 -27.71 -38.40 25.03
C ASP A 107 -26.83 -37.15 25.18
N LEU A 108 -27.25 -36.18 25.99
CA LEU A 108 -26.42 -35.03 26.38
C LEU A 108 -25.14 -35.45 27.11
N GLU A 109 -25.23 -36.37 28.09
CA GLU A 109 -24.06 -36.88 28.82
C GLU A 109 -23.05 -37.56 27.86
N ARG A 110 -23.55 -38.29 26.87
CA ARG A 110 -22.72 -38.97 25.87
C ARG A 110 -22.09 -38.00 24.87
N MET A 111 -22.78 -36.93 24.51
CA MET A 111 -22.20 -35.83 23.72
C MET A 111 -21.09 -35.12 24.51
N ASN A 112 -21.33 -34.75 25.77
CA ASN A 112 -20.30 -34.15 26.63
C ASN A 112 -19.06 -35.05 26.75
N LYS A 113 -19.24 -36.37 26.82
CA LYS A 113 -18.13 -37.32 26.81
C LYS A 113 -17.39 -37.35 25.46
N ALA A 114 -18.10 -37.22 24.35
CA ALA A 114 -17.50 -37.13 23.01
C ALA A 114 -16.74 -35.79 22.83
N ASP A 115 -17.29 -34.68 23.32
CA ASP A 115 -16.66 -33.36 23.31
C ASP A 115 -15.31 -33.41 24.06
N LYS A 116 -15.28 -34.00 25.26
CA LYS A 116 -14.03 -34.27 26.00
C LYS A 116 -13.03 -35.16 25.26
N MET A 117 -13.48 -36.04 24.36
CA MET A 117 -12.56 -36.79 23.50
C MET A 117 -11.97 -35.90 22.42
N MET A 118 -12.77 -35.01 21.84
CA MET A 118 -12.36 -34.07 20.79
C MET A 118 -11.41 -32.99 21.31
N GLU A 119 -11.53 -32.57 22.56
CA GLU A 119 -10.54 -31.71 23.24
C GLU A 119 -9.11 -32.28 23.22
N ASN A 120 -8.97 -33.61 23.03
CA ASN A 120 -7.67 -34.28 22.92
C ASN A 120 -7.22 -34.49 21.47
N VAL A 121 -7.94 -33.94 20.50
CA VAL A 121 -7.63 -34.06 19.07
C VAL A 121 -7.00 -32.76 18.61
N ASP A 122 -5.85 -32.89 17.98
CA ASP A 122 -5.07 -31.77 17.48
C ASP A 122 -4.83 -31.98 15.97
N LEU A 123 -5.39 -31.10 15.15
CA LEU A 123 -5.28 -31.14 13.68
C LEU A 123 -4.68 -29.82 13.21
N ASP A 124 -3.38 -29.85 12.96
CA ASP A 124 -2.58 -28.66 12.65
C ASP A 124 -1.90 -28.78 11.28
N ILE A 125 -1.57 -27.63 10.72
CA ILE A 125 -0.66 -27.47 9.59
C ILE A 125 0.63 -26.82 10.09
N ASN A 126 1.78 -27.37 9.69
CA ASN A 126 3.10 -26.83 10.02
C ASN A 126 3.79 -26.30 8.77
N ASN A 127 4.56 -25.22 8.95
CA ASN A 127 5.25 -24.47 7.90
C ASN A 127 4.25 -23.99 6.85
N ASP A 128 3.32 -23.14 7.25
CA ASP A 128 2.18 -22.68 6.46
C ASP A 128 2.30 -21.24 5.95
N GLU A 129 3.45 -20.59 6.18
CA GLU A 129 3.78 -19.23 5.75
C GLU A 129 5.14 -19.20 5.01
N ASP A 130 5.46 -18.06 4.39
CA ASP A 130 6.70 -17.81 3.63
C ASP A 130 6.99 -18.87 2.54
N LEU A 131 5.94 -19.36 1.90
CA LEU A 131 6.02 -20.51 1.00
C LEU A 131 6.38 -20.15 -0.44
N SER A 132 7.08 -21.06 -1.10
CA SER A 132 7.40 -21.06 -2.52
C SER A 132 6.88 -22.31 -3.24
N ASN A 133 6.67 -22.21 -4.55
CA ASN A 133 6.26 -23.36 -5.35
C ASN A 133 7.31 -24.48 -5.28
N GLY A 134 6.89 -25.66 -4.81
CA GLY A 134 7.76 -26.81 -4.62
C GLY A 134 8.12 -27.10 -3.16
N ASP A 135 7.87 -26.16 -2.25
CA ASP A 135 8.01 -26.37 -0.81
C ASP A 135 7.04 -27.43 -0.30
N LYS A 136 7.27 -27.85 0.95
CA LYS A 136 6.48 -28.88 1.60
C LYS A 136 5.87 -28.38 2.90
N VAL A 137 4.56 -28.48 2.98
CA VAL A 137 3.80 -28.24 4.22
C VAL A 137 3.35 -29.57 4.81
N GLN A 138 3.22 -29.64 6.13
CA GLN A 138 2.86 -30.88 6.83
C GLN A 138 1.58 -30.71 7.63
N VAL A 139 0.54 -31.45 7.26
CA VAL A 139 -0.66 -31.58 8.09
C VAL A 139 -0.49 -32.76 9.03
N GLN A 140 -0.76 -32.54 10.31
CA GLN A 140 -0.59 -33.52 11.37
C GLN A 140 -1.88 -33.67 12.18
N LEU A 141 -2.33 -34.91 12.35
CA LEU A 141 -3.36 -35.26 13.33
C LEU A 141 -2.70 -35.99 14.50
N LYS A 142 -2.76 -35.37 15.68
CA LYS A 142 -2.24 -35.92 16.94
C LYS A 142 -3.39 -36.14 17.93
N ILE A 143 -3.27 -37.19 18.74
CA ILE A 143 -4.21 -37.46 19.83
C ILE A 143 -3.44 -37.37 21.14
N ASN A 144 -3.83 -36.44 22.02
CA ASN A 144 -3.17 -36.26 23.31
C ASN A 144 -3.28 -37.55 24.14
N LYS A 145 -2.11 -38.07 24.55
CA LYS A 145 -1.97 -39.35 25.29
C LYS A 145 -1.91 -39.16 26.81
N ALA A 146 -1.78 -37.92 27.30
CA ALA A 146 -1.76 -37.62 28.73
C ALA A 146 -3.16 -37.80 29.39
N SER A 147 -4.22 -37.77 28.58
CA SER A 147 -5.60 -37.90 29.03
C SER A 147 -5.97 -39.33 29.41
N SER A 148 -6.97 -39.49 30.30
CA SER A 148 -7.48 -40.81 30.70
C SER A 148 -7.82 -41.66 29.47
N LYS A 149 -7.51 -42.97 29.53
CA LYS A 149 -7.83 -43.94 28.46
C LYS A 149 -9.30 -43.89 28.03
N GLU A 150 -10.19 -43.46 28.93
CA GLU A 150 -11.62 -43.28 28.67
C GLU A 150 -11.93 -42.16 27.67
N TYR A 151 -11.17 -41.06 27.68
CA TYR A 151 -11.37 -39.90 26.80
C TYR A 151 -10.43 -39.91 25.57
N ARG A 152 -9.71 -41.01 25.35
CA ARG A 152 -8.81 -41.12 24.20
C ARG A 152 -9.58 -41.56 22.95
N LEU A 153 -9.69 -40.66 21.97
CA LEU A 153 -10.32 -40.96 20.68
C LEU A 153 -9.58 -42.09 19.97
N LYS A 154 -10.32 -43.04 19.39
CA LYS A 154 -9.79 -44.09 18.52
C LYS A 154 -9.72 -43.57 17.09
N ALA A 155 -8.73 -42.72 16.84
CA ALA A 155 -8.35 -42.24 15.51
C ALA A 155 -6.93 -42.70 15.13
N LYS A 156 -6.64 -42.78 13.83
CA LYS A 156 -5.28 -42.99 13.32
C LYS A 156 -4.60 -41.62 13.23
N GLU A 157 -3.63 -41.40 14.11
CA GLU A 157 -2.68 -40.28 13.98
C GLU A 157 -1.97 -40.37 12.62
N PHE A 158 -1.70 -39.23 12.00
CA PHE A 158 -0.97 -39.18 10.73
C PHE A 158 -0.17 -37.88 10.60
N THR A 159 0.85 -37.95 9.74
CA THR A 159 1.51 -36.80 9.14
C THR A 159 1.41 -36.96 7.63
N LYS A 160 0.95 -35.94 6.93
CA LYS A 160 0.81 -35.93 5.47
C LYS A 160 1.50 -34.69 4.93
N GLU A 161 2.48 -34.91 4.05
CA GLU A 161 3.13 -33.84 3.30
C GLU A 161 2.27 -33.45 2.10
N PHE A 162 2.14 -32.14 1.89
CA PHE A 162 1.58 -31.55 0.68
C PHE A 162 2.66 -30.71 0.01
N LYS A 163 2.77 -30.83 -1.32
CA LYS A 163 3.72 -30.03 -2.10
C LYS A 163 3.02 -28.75 -2.56
N VAL A 164 3.61 -27.61 -2.22
CA VAL A 164 3.10 -26.27 -2.55
C VAL A 164 3.11 -26.08 -4.06
N HIS A 165 2.00 -25.56 -4.59
CA HIS A 165 1.87 -25.24 -6.01
C HIS A 165 0.87 -24.11 -6.24
N GLY A 166 0.99 -23.43 -7.38
CA GLY A 166 0.03 -22.43 -7.83
C GLY A 166 0.21 -21.05 -7.21
N LEU A 167 1.28 -20.83 -6.44
CA LEU A 167 1.66 -19.49 -5.97
C LEU A 167 2.08 -18.63 -7.16
N LYS A 168 1.70 -17.36 -7.15
CA LYS A 168 2.06 -16.40 -8.21
C LYS A 168 3.51 -15.97 -8.03
N LYS A 169 4.20 -15.65 -9.12
CA LYS A 169 5.53 -15.04 -9.01
C LYS A 169 5.39 -13.55 -8.68
N PRO A 170 6.13 -13.00 -7.69
CA PRO A 170 6.19 -11.57 -7.46
C PRO A 170 6.66 -10.83 -8.72
N GLN A 171 6.14 -9.62 -8.93
CA GLN A 171 6.64 -8.77 -10.00
C GLN A 171 7.90 -8.02 -9.53
N SER A 172 9.00 -8.19 -10.27
CA SER A 172 10.23 -7.45 -10.02
C SER A 172 10.13 -6.00 -10.49
N LEU A 173 10.47 -5.07 -9.60
CA LEU A 173 10.44 -3.63 -9.81
C LEU A 173 11.83 -3.02 -9.61
N THR A 174 12.20 -2.11 -10.51
CA THR A 174 13.41 -1.29 -10.39
C THR A 174 13.07 0.16 -10.04
N ALA A 175 14.06 0.96 -9.63
CA ALA A 175 13.87 2.40 -9.39
C ALA A 175 13.25 3.12 -10.61
N LYS A 176 13.69 2.75 -11.83
CA LYS A 176 13.10 3.25 -13.07
C LYS A 176 11.61 2.93 -13.16
N ASN A 177 11.22 1.69 -12.89
CA ASN A 177 9.83 1.26 -13.02
C ASN A 177 8.89 2.02 -12.08
N ILE A 178 9.37 2.33 -10.87
CA ILE A 178 8.63 3.06 -9.84
C ILE A 178 8.56 4.53 -10.23
N ILE A 179 9.71 5.18 -10.48
CA ILE A 179 9.75 6.62 -10.78
C ILE A 179 8.95 6.96 -12.04
N GLU A 180 9.01 6.14 -13.09
CA GLU A 180 8.19 6.36 -14.29
C GLU A 180 6.68 6.17 -14.02
N ASP A 181 6.30 5.31 -13.08
CA ASP A 181 4.89 5.13 -12.67
C ASP A 181 4.36 6.36 -11.90
N LEU A 182 5.26 7.10 -11.24
CA LEU A 182 4.98 8.39 -10.60
C LEU A 182 4.94 9.57 -11.58
N ASN A 183 4.95 9.31 -12.90
CA ASN A 183 4.77 10.31 -13.96
C ASN A 183 5.50 11.64 -13.67
N PRO A 184 6.84 11.63 -13.62
CA PRO A 184 7.64 12.77 -13.19
C PRO A 184 7.47 13.92 -14.19
N LYS A 185 7.18 15.11 -13.67
CA LYS A 185 7.02 16.32 -14.48
C LYS A 185 7.86 17.45 -13.95
N PHE A 186 8.62 18.06 -14.85
CA PHE A 186 9.27 19.33 -14.59
C PHE A 186 8.30 20.46 -14.90
N VAL A 187 8.11 21.34 -13.93
CA VAL A 187 7.16 22.46 -13.98
C VAL A 187 7.89 23.76 -13.63
N ASP A 188 7.18 24.89 -13.75
CA ASP A 188 7.70 26.23 -13.57
C ASP A 188 8.63 26.70 -14.72
N VAL A 189 9.62 27.51 -14.37
CA VAL A 189 10.43 28.30 -15.29
C VAL A 189 11.85 27.78 -15.32
N ASN A 190 12.48 27.82 -16.50
CA ASN A 190 13.88 27.46 -16.67
C ASN A 190 14.80 28.32 -15.77
N GLY A 191 15.52 27.69 -14.84
CA GLY A 191 16.30 28.38 -13.81
C GLY A 191 15.62 28.49 -12.47
N SER A 192 14.31 28.24 -12.40
CA SER A 192 13.49 28.09 -11.19
C SER A 192 12.58 26.87 -11.30
N GLY A 193 13.05 25.80 -11.96
CA GLY A 193 12.22 24.64 -12.24
C GLY A 193 12.11 23.71 -11.05
N SER A 194 10.97 23.01 -10.97
CA SER A 194 10.69 22.03 -9.92
C SER A 194 10.31 20.69 -10.53
N LEU A 195 10.65 19.59 -9.86
CA LEU A 195 10.12 18.26 -10.14
C LEU A 195 8.85 18.06 -9.31
N THR A 196 7.80 17.61 -9.98
CA THR A 196 6.59 17.09 -9.35
C THR A 196 6.43 15.60 -9.70
N LEU A 197 5.94 14.83 -8.74
CA LEU A 197 5.63 13.41 -8.90
C LEU A 197 4.11 13.27 -8.81
N THR A 198 3.49 12.62 -9.79
CA THR A 198 2.03 12.51 -9.87
C THR A 198 1.53 11.09 -10.05
N THR A 199 0.43 10.75 -9.37
CA THR A 199 -0.20 9.42 -9.42
C THR A 199 -1.70 9.56 -9.72
N LYS A 200 -2.02 10.00 -10.95
CA LYS A 200 -3.41 10.29 -11.36
C LYS A 200 -4.41 9.14 -11.16
N ASP A 201 -3.94 7.89 -11.22
CA ASP A 201 -4.76 6.68 -11.04
C ASP A 201 -4.27 5.80 -9.87
N GLY A 202 -3.50 6.38 -8.92
CA GLY A 202 -2.67 5.61 -7.99
C GLY A 202 -1.42 5.04 -8.66
N ALA A 203 -0.48 4.51 -7.86
CA ALA A 203 0.68 3.80 -8.40
C ALA A 203 0.23 2.42 -8.92
N LYS A 204 0.11 2.28 -10.24
CA LYS A 204 -0.42 1.07 -10.89
C LYS A 204 0.39 -0.17 -10.56
N LYS A 205 1.70 0.00 -10.37
CA LYS A 205 2.61 -1.09 -10.01
C LYS A 205 2.66 -1.38 -8.52
N LEU A 206 2.16 -0.45 -7.70
CA LEU A 206 2.15 -0.54 -6.24
C LEU A 206 0.73 -0.30 -5.69
N PRO A 207 -0.27 -1.10 -6.10
CA PRO A 207 -1.67 -0.87 -5.73
C PRO A 207 -1.92 -1.03 -4.22
N ASP A 208 -1.07 -1.80 -3.54
CA ASP A 208 -1.20 -2.13 -2.12
C ASP A 208 -0.39 -1.17 -1.22
N ILE A 209 0.28 -0.15 -1.78
CA ILE A 209 1.14 0.78 -1.06
C ILE A 209 0.63 2.22 -1.22
N ALA A 210 0.43 2.92 -0.09
CA ALA A 210 0.08 4.33 -0.04
C ALA A 210 1.29 5.21 -0.42
N ILE A 211 1.56 5.31 -1.72
CA ILE A 211 2.78 5.95 -2.24
C ILE A 211 2.91 7.45 -1.91
N SER A 212 1.81 8.11 -1.53
CA SER A 212 1.76 9.49 -1.05
C SER A 212 2.47 9.69 0.29
N ASP A 213 2.64 8.63 1.07
CA ASP A 213 3.20 8.69 2.42
C ASP A 213 4.74 8.73 2.40
N TYR A 214 5.35 8.66 1.21
CA TYR A 214 6.79 8.65 1.04
C TYR A 214 7.28 9.96 0.40
N GLU A 215 8.34 10.49 0.99
CA GLU A 215 9.01 11.69 0.49
C GLU A 215 10.27 11.33 -0.30
N PHE A 216 10.35 11.85 -1.53
CA PHE A 216 11.52 11.74 -2.37
C PHE A 216 12.40 12.99 -2.20
N THR A 217 13.70 12.80 -1.99
CA THR A 217 14.65 13.93 -1.99
C THR A 217 14.99 14.31 -3.43
N VAL A 218 14.66 15.53 -3.83
CA VAL A 218 14.97 16.10 -5.13
C VAL A 218 16.09 17.13 -4.98
N PRO A 219 17.28 16.90 -5.54
CA PRO A 219 18.37 17.87 -5.51
C PRO A 219 18.02 19.13 -6.30
N ASN A 220 18.30 20.31 -5.74
CA ASN A 220 18.10 21.62 -6.37
C ASN A 220 16.67 21.89 -6.88
N ASN A 221 15.68 21.30 -6.21
CA ASN A 221 14.29 21.52 -6.54
C ASN A 221 13.92 23.00 -6.35
N GLY A 222 13.22 23.59 -7.31
CA GLY A 222 12.94 25.02 -7.37
C GLY A 222 14.04 25.87 -8.01
N ASN A 223 15.16 25.26 -8.40
CA ASN A 223 16.28 25.92 -9.09
C ASN A 223 16.74 25.16 -10.36
N LEU A 224 15.94 24.19 -10.84
CA LEU A 224 16.30 23.35 -11.98
C LEU A 224 16.30 24.11 -13.30
N LYS A 225 17.14 23.66 -14.24
CA LYS A 225 17.28 24.17 -15.61
C LYS A 225 17.12 23.05 -16.64
N ASN A 226 16.59 23.40 -17.81
CA ASN A 226 16.54 22.49 -18.95
C ASN A 226 17.96 21.99 -19.29
N GLY A 227 18.13 20.66 -19.37
CA GLY A 227 19.41 19.99 -19.58
C GLY A 227 20.10 19.49 -18.31
N ASP A 228 19.62 19.88 -17.12
CA ASP A 228 20.11 19.33 -15.86
C ASP A 228 19.82 17.83 -15.77
N LYS A 229 20.66 17.11 -15.03
CA LYS A 229 20.46 15.69 -14.72
C LYS A 229 20.24 15.53 -13.22
N ILE A 230 19.06 15.07 -12.84
CA ILE A 230 18.72 14.81 -11.45
C ILE A 230 18.79 13.32 -11.16
N LYS A 231 19.42 12.95 -10.05
CA LYS A 231 19.46 11.57 -9.57
C LYS A 231 18.42 11.43 -8.46
N LEU A 232 17.32 10.76 -8.76
CA LEU A 232 16.24 10.52 -7.81
C LEU A 232 16.41 9.15 -7.16
N GLU A 233 16.36 9.10 -5.84
CA GLU A 233 16.51 7.86 -5.07
C GLU A 233 15.18 7.43 -4.46
N ILE A 234 14.85 6.14 -4.60
CA ILE A 234 13.70 5.50 -3.94
C ILE A 234 13.96 5.47 -2.43
N PRO A 235 13.05 6.00 -1.59
CA PRO A 235 13.18 5.93 -0.13
C PRO A 235 13.37 4.50 0.38
N GLN A 236 14.18 4.31 1.42
CA GLN A 236 14.49 2.98 1.93
C GLN A 236 13.26 2.28 2.52
N GLU A 237 12.38 3.02 3.20
CA GLU A 237 11.13 2.46 3.74
C GLU A 237 10.22 1.94 2.62
N LEU A 238 10.10 2.67 1.51
CA LEU A 238 9.36 2.20 0.34
C LEU A 238 9.92 0.88 -0.21
N VAL A 239 11.25 0.71 -0.24
CA VAL A 239 11.86 -0.57 -0.65
C VAL A 239 11.48 -1.72 0.29
N LYS A 240 11.44 -1.47 1.61
CA LYS A 240 11.04 -2.48 2.58
C LYS A 240 9.57 -2.87 2.40
N ASP A 241 8.70 -1.89 2.19
CA ASP A 241 7.26 -2.13 2.04
C ASP A 241 6.94 -2.85 0.73
N ILE A 242 7.67 -2.53 -0.36
CA ILE A 242 7.61 -3.30 -1.61
C ILE A 242 7.94 -4.77 -1.35
N ASN A 243 9.09 -5.05 -0.72
CA ASN A 243 9.53 -6.42 -0.47
C ASN A 243 8.64 -7.17 0.53
N SER A 244 7.95 -6.45 1.42
CA SER A 244 7.05 -7.05 2.42
C SER A 244 5.63 -7.25 1.90
N SER A 245 5.27 -6.63 0.77
CA SER A 245 3.93 -6.76 0.16
C SER A 245 3.64 -8.16 -0.38
N GLY A 246 4.69 -8.95 -0.69
CA GLY A 246 4.61 -10.24 -1.35
C GLY A 246 4.27 -10.18 -2.84
N SER A 247 3.50 -9.19 -3.28
CA SER A 247 3.09 -9.05 -4.69
C SER A 247 4.20 -8.52 -5.60
N ASN A 248 5.16 -7.79 -5.04
CA ASN A 248 6.28 -7.19 -5.75
C ASN A 248 7.60 -7.42 -5.01
N THR A 249 8.71 -7.35 -5.74
CA THR A 249 10.07 -7.31 -5.18
C THR A 249 10.85 -6.16 -5.78
N PHE A 250 11.72 -5.52 -4.99
CA PHE A 250 12.62 -4.48 -5.46
C PHE A 250 13.99 -5.05 -5.83
N GLU A 251 14.47 -4.73 -7.02
CA GLU A 251 15.77 -5.18 -7.51
C GLU A 251 16.67 -4.04 -8.00
N GLY A 252 17.98 -4.23 -7.81
CA GLY A 252 19.01 -3.37 -8.35
C GLY A 252 19.26 -2.08 -7.56
N LYS A 253 19.62 -1.02 -8.27
CA LYS A 253 19.95 0.28 -7.65
C LYS A 253 18.68 1.04 -7.29
N ARG A 254 18.72 1.73 -6.15
CA ARG A 254 17.65 2.61 -5.67
C ARG A 254 17.57 3.95 -6.40
N ASP A 255 18.52 4.23 -7.29
CA ASP A 255 18.56 5.49 -8.00
C ASP A 255 18.18 5.39 -9.48
N TYR A 256 17.60 6.46 -9.99
CA TYR A 256 17.31 6.65 -11.40
C TYR A 256 17.55 8.10 -11.80
N THR A 257 18.19 8.32 -12.95
CA THR A 257 18.52 9.66 -13.44
C THR A 257 17.46 10.15 -14.41
N LEU A 258 16.88 11.32 -14.13
CA LEU A 258 15.99 12.04 -15.03
C LEU A 258 16.73 13.24 -15.65
N GLU A 259 16.41 13.55 -16.91
CA GLU A 259 16.89 14.74 -17.58
C GLU A 259 15.79 15.81 -17.54
N VAL A 260 16.13 16.99 -17.02
CA VAL A 260 15.21 18.12 -16.88
C VAL A 260 14.88 18.68 -18.26
N LYS A 261 13.59 18.72 -18.61
CA LYS A 261 13.08 19.17 -19.91
C LYS A 261 11.77 19.90 -19.74
N ASN A 262 11.41 20.69 -20.75
CA ASN A 262 10.11 21.36 -20.87
C ASN A 262 9.81 22.40 -19.78
N LEU A 263 10.83 22.90 -19.08
CA LEU A 263 10.67 24.10 -18.26
C LEU A 263 10.44 25.32 -19.16
N THR A 264 9.53 26.21 -18.75
CA THR A 264 9.16 27.38 -19.55
C THR A 264 10.29 28.39 -19.57
N ASP A 265 10.64 28.90 -20.76
CA ASP A 265 11.58 30.01 -20.89
C ASP A 265 10.79 31.33 -20.83
N LEU A 266 10.87 32.05 -19.70
CA LEU A 266 10.13 33.29 -19.51
C LEU A 266 10.48 34.35 -20.57
N ASN A 267 11.67 34.32 -21.16
CA ASN A 267 12.04 35.23 -22.25
C ASN A 267 11.30 34.96 -23.57
N LYS A 268 10.52 33.86 -23.65
CA LYS A 268 9.81 33.41 -24.86
C LYS A 268 8.30 33.25 -24.65
N ILE A 269 7.75 33.74 -23.54
CA ILE A 269 6.30 33.76 -23.35
C ILE A 269 5.68 34.79 -24.29
N GLU A 270 4.49 34.50 -24.81
CA GLU A 270 3.91 35.27 -25.92
C GLU A 270 3.54 36.71 -25.56
N ASN A 271 3.26 36.96 -24.28
CA ASN A 271 2.76 38.25 -23.80
C ASN A 271 3.74 38.97 -22.86
N LEU A 272 5.03 38.64 -22.91
CA LEU A 272 6.05 39.28 -22.07
C LEU A 272 6.07 40.80 -22.27
N ASP A 273 6.20 41.25 -23.52
CA ASP A 273 6.28 42.68 -23.86
C ASP A 273 5.05 43.45 -23.35
N GLN A 274 3.86 42.87 -23.48
CA GLN A 274 2.62 43.48 -22.99
C GLN A 274 2.64 43.65 -21.46
N ILE A 275 3.24 42.72 -20.72
CA ILE A 275 3.33 42.81 -19.26
C ILE A 275 4.37 43.83 -18.85
N LEU A 276 5.53 43.85 -19.51
CA LEU A 276 6.56 44.85 -19.26
C LEU A 276 6.05 46.26 -19.56
N ASP A 277 5.28 46.45 -20.64
CA ASP A 277 4.62 47.72 -20.95
C ASP A 277 3.62 48.14 -19.86
N ARG A 278 2.93 47.18 -19.26
CA ARG A 278 2.04 47.46 -18.13
C ARG A 278 2.82 47.91 -16.90
N ASN A 279 3.93 47.27 -16.57
CA ASN A 279 4.82 47.71 -15.49
C ASN A 279 5.30 49.14 -15.74
N ASN A 280 5.71 49.44 -16.98
CA ASN A 280 6.13 50.78 -17.40
C ASN A 280 5.01 51.82 -17.30
N THR A 281 3.76 51.41 -17.46
CA THR A 281 2.60 52.29 -17.31
C THR A 281 2.41 52.67 -15.84
N LEU A 282 2.50 51.70 -14.92
CA LEU A 282 2.46 51.98 -13.46
C LEU A 282 3.52 52.99 -13.04
N ILE A 283 4.75 52.79 -13.52
CA ILE A 283 5.88 53.68 -13.23
C ILE A 283 5.60 55.11 -13.73
N LYS A 284 5.08 55.25 -14.95
CA LYS A 284 4.78 56.57 -15.54
C LYS A 284 3.61 57.28 -14.85
N ASP A 285 2.61 56.52 -14.43
CA ASP A 285 1.42 57.07 -13.76
C ASP A 285 1.77 57.66 -12.39
N GLU A 286 2.69 57.03 -11.66
CA GLU A 286 3.19 57.54 -10.39
C GLU A 286 4.18 58.70 -10.56
N TYR A 287 5.19 58.53 -11.43
CA TYR A 287 6.23 59.54 -11.66
C TYR A 287 5.86 60.50 -12.79
N ASN A 288 4.68 61.11 -12.68
CA ASN A 288 4.20 62.08 -13.64
C ASN A 288 4.68 63.51 -13.30
N SER A 289 5.31 64.16 -14.27
CA SER A 289 5.87 65.50 -14.10
C SER A 289 4.80 66.58 -13.91
N SER A 290 5.01 67.48 -12.95
CA SER A 290 4.19 68.67 -12.74
C SER A 290 4.84 69.92 -13.34
N LYS A 291 4.32 71.11 -13.01
CA LYS A 291 4.97 72.38 -13.39
C LYS A 291 6.27 72.63 -12.62
N THR A 292 6.33 72.19 -11.36
CA THR A 292 7.40 72.54 -10.41
C THR A 292 8.42 71.41 -10.23
N ILE A 293 8.00 70.16 -10.44
CA ILE A 293 8.82 68.96 -10.29
C ILE A 293 8.75 68.17 -11.60
N LYS A 294 9.91 67.76 -12.10
CA LYS A 294 10.09 66.97 -13.31
C LYS A 294 10.73 65.64 -12.97
N TYR A 295 10.13 64.57 -13.49
CA TYR A 295 10.61 63.20 -13.37
C TYR A 295 11.10 62.69 -14.72
N SER A 296 12.20 61.95 -14.70
CA SER A 296 12.66 61.12 -15.81
C SER A 296 12.85 59.69 -15.31
N THR A 297 12.34 58.72 -16.05
CA THR A 297 12.43 57.29 -15.69
C THR A 297 13.19 56.51 -16.75
N GLU A 298 14.07 55.61 -16.32
CA GLU A 298 14.89 54.75 -17.16
C GLU A 298 14.84 53.31 -16.65
N ASN A 299 14.31 52.39 -17.45
CA ASN A 299 14.30 50.97 -17.10
C ASN A 299 15.72 50.40 -17.09
N VAL A 300 16.12 49.77 -16.00
CA VAL A 300 17.47 49.23 -15.84
C VAL A 300 17.52 47.70 -15.95
N ALA A 301 16.47 47.00 -15.51
CA ALA A 301 16.37 45.54 -15.58
C ALA A 301 14.95 45.05 -15.30
N ASN A 302 14.67 43.80 -15.71
CA ASN A 302 13.45 43.09 -15.33
C ASN A 302 13.82 41.89 -14.46
N TYR A 303 12.96 41.61 -13.49
CA TYR A 303 13.15 40.53 -12.52
C TYR A 303 11.88 39.73 -12.36
N TYR A 304 12.03 38.43 -12.11
CA TYR A 304 10.92 37.52 -11.86
C TYR A 304 11.14 36.70 -10.58
N LYS A 305 10.06 36.26 -9.98
CA LYS A 305 10.06 35.32 -8.84
C LYS A 305 8.95 34.29 -9.06
N VAL A 306 9.25 33.01 -8.82
CA VAL A 306 8.23 31.96 -8.78
C VAL A 306 7.64 31.95 -7.37
N ASN A 307 6.33 32.08 -7.27
CA ASN A 307 5.61 32.08 -6.01
C ASN A 307 5.15 30.64 -5.73
N TYR A 308 5.85 29.95 -4.84
CA TYR A 308 5.40 28.67 -4.31
C TYR A 308 4.27 28.93 -3.30
N GLY A 309 3.19 28.16 -3.36
CA GLY A 309 2.06 28.29 -2.44
C GLY A 309 2.51 28.24 -0.98
N THR A 310 1.83 28.98 -0.12
CA THR A 310 2.05 28.98 1.33
C THR A 310 1.68 27.62 1.93
N GLU A 311 2.55 26.62 1.80
CA GLU A 311 2.57 25.48 2.71
C GLU A 311 3.80 25.56 3.59
N SER A 312 3.53 25.97 4.83
CA SER A 312 4.40 26.03 6.00
C SER A 312 5.54 27.04 5.95
N ASP A 313 5.59 27.86 7.00
CA ASP A 313 6.77 28.56 7.51
C ASP A 313 7.87 27.56 7.89
N SER A 314 8.36 26.78 6.93
CA SER A 314 9.61 26.06 7.05
C SER A 314 10.71 27.10 6.92
N PHE A 315 11.09 27.68 8.07
CA PHE A 315 12.27 28.51 8.26
C PHE A 315 13.39 28.06 7.32
N PHE A 316 13.64 28.84 6.27
CA PHE A 316 14.84 28.69 5.46
C PHE A 316 16.02 28.92 6.41
N SER A 317 16.69 27.84 6.79
CA SER A 317 18.02 27.94 7.35
C SER A 317 18.92 28.38 6.19
N GLU A 318 19.52 29.57 6.28
CA GLU A 318 20.44 30.11 5.26
C GLU A 318 21.74 29.30 5.09
N ASP A 319 21.92 28.24 5.88
CA ASP A 319 23.06 27.35 5.79
C ASP A 319 22.65 26.04 5.14
N ASP A 320 22.57 25.99 3.81
CA ASP A 320 23.09 24.85 3.06
C ASP A 320 23.18 25.14 1.56
N LYS A 321 24.40 25.01 1.03
CA LYS A 321 24.73 25.12 -0.40
C LYS A 321 24.19 23.94 -1.24
N GLU A 322 23.32 23.10 -0.68
CA GLU A 322 22.58 22.07 -1.39
C GLU A 322 21.07 22.25 -1.15
N THR A 323 20.40 22.91 -2.10
CA THR A 323 18.94 23.19 -2.06
C THR A 323 18.10 21.95 -2.40
N SER A 324 18.30 20.84 -1.69
CA SER A 324 17.47 19.65 -1.87
C SER A 324 16.13 19.82 -1.16
N GLN A 325 15.03 19.37 -1.77
CA GLN A 325 13.70 19.42 -1.16
C GLN A 325 13.05 18.03 -1.13
N LYS A 326 12.15 17.84 -0.17
CA LYS A 326 11.30 16.66 -0.08
C LYS A 326 10.05 16.86 -0.94
N VAL A 327 9.77 15.89 -1.80
CA VAL A 327 8.60 15.89 -2.69
C VAL A 327 7.84 14.59 -2.49
N SER A 328 6.59 14.70 -2.07
CA SER A 328 5.67 13.56 -2.01
C SER A 328 4.86 13.47 -3.31
N PRO A 329 4.52 12.26 -3.79
CA PRO A 329 3.64 12.10 -4.94
C PRO A 329 2.24 12.65 -4.67
N THR A 330 1.72 13.46 -5.60
CA THR A 330 0.38 14.07 -5.51
C THR A 330 -0.54 13.60 -6.64
N THR A 331 -1.83 13.91 -6.56
CA THR A 331 -2.80 13.57 -7.63
C THR A 331 -2.85 14.64 -8.74
N SER A 332 -2.37 15.85 -8.45
CA SER A 332 -2.40 16.99 -9.37
C SER A 332 -1.19 17.92 -9.18
N THR A 333 -0.92 18.74 -10.19
CA THR A 333 0.12 19.75 -10.16
C THR A 333 -0.51 21.11 -9.92
N GLU A 334 -0.03 21.83 -8.90
CA GLU A 334 -0.43 23.21 -8.64
C GLU A 334 -0.03 24.13 -9.80
N PRO A 335 -0.78 25.22 -10.04
CA PRO A 335 -0.41 26.20 -11.05
C PRO A 335 0.85 26.97 -10.65
N THR A 336 1.70 27.27 -11.63
CA THR A 336 2.87 28.13 -11.42
C THR A 336 2.43 29.60 -11.36
N ASN A 337 2.67 30.25 -10.24
CA ASN A 337 2.46 31.69 -10.08
C ASN A 337 3.79 32.45 -10.21
N ILE A 338 3.77 33.56 -10.94
CA ILE A 338 4.96 34.38 -11.23
C ILE A 338 4.71 35.82 -10.78
N THR A 339 5.68 36.39 -10.07
CA THR A 339 5.82 37.83 -9.91
C THR A 339 6.79 38.35 -10.95
N LEU A 340 6.45 39.45 -11.63
CA LEU A 340 7.30 40.10 -12.62
C LEU A 340 7.35 41.61 -12.38
N VAL A 341 8.55 42.13 -12.12
CA VAL A 341 8.80 43.53 -11.80
C VAL A 341 9.86 44.14 -12.72
N THR A 342 9.76 45.44 -12.93
CA THR A 342 10.72 46.24 -13.69
C THR A 342 11.43 47.19 -12.73
N ALA A 343 12.75 47.00 -12.60
CA ALA A 343 13.61 47.92 -11.88
C ALA A 343 13.87 49.15 -12.74
N THR A 344 13.75 50.33 -12.12
CA THR A 344 13.75 51.62 -12.78
C THR A 344 14.59 52.61 -12.01
N LYS A 345 15.40 53.38 -12.73
CA LYS A 345 16.06 54.58 -12.23
C LYS A 345 15.12 55.76 -12.41
N VAL A 346 14.86 56.48 -11.34
CA VAL A 346 14.06 57.70 -11.30
C VAL A 346 14.98 58.88 -11.04
N THR A 347 14.86 59.93 -11.84
CA THR A 347 15.58 61.20 -11.64
C THR A 347 14.56 62.30 -11.42
N GLU A 348 14.55 62.87 -10.22
CA GLU A 348 13.75 64.02 -9.85
C GLU A 348 14.56 65.31 -10.02
N THR A 349 13.94 66.32 -10.62
CA THR A 349 14.51 67.66 -10.74
C THR A 349 13.42 68.69 -10.46
N GLY A 350 13.74 69.74 -9.71
CA GLY A 350 12.78 70.79 -9.37
C GLY A 350 13.37 72.18 -9.48
N GLU A 351 12.49 73.18 -9.59
CA GLU A 351 12.92 74.60 -9.56
C GLU A 351 13.54 74.98 -8.21
N TYR A 352 13.14 74.29 -7.14
CA TYR A 352 13.57 74.53 -5.76
C TYR A 352 14.10 73.26 -5.06
N VAL A 353 14.40 72.21 -5.83
CA VAL A 353 14.83 70.90 -5.31
C VAL A 353 16.10 70.49 -6.05
N ASP A 354 17.09 70.03 -5.29
CA ASP A 354 18.30 69.46 -5.88
C ASP A 354 17.94 68.21 -6.71
N THR A 355 18.80 67.88 -7.68
CA THR A 355 18.57 66.67 -8.49
C THR A 355 18.79 65.43 -7.64
N GLU A 356 17.76 64.61 -7.50
CA GLU A 356 17.79 63.35 -6.77
C GLU A 356 17.67 62.17 -7.76
N VAL A 357 18.42 61.10 -7.50
CA VAL A 357 18.44 59.90 -8.34
C VAL A 357 18.25 58.69 -7.45
N ASN A 358 17.13 58.01 -7.64
CA ASN A 358 16.76 56.85 -6.85
C ASN A 358 16.42 55.66 -7.75
N TYR A 359 16.44 54.47 -7.19
CA TYR A 359 16.13 53.21 -7.84
C TYR A 359 14.97 52.52 -7.12
N ILE A 360 13.98 52.11 -7.90
CA ILE A 360 12.77 51.43 -7.43
C ILE A 360 12.44 50.25 -8.35
N TYR A 361 11.52 49.38 -7.94
CA TYR A 361 10.89 48.42 -8.85
C TYR A 361 9.37 48.53 -8.76
N LYS A 362 8.70 48.28 -9.88
CA LYS A 362 7.23 48.12 -9.92
C LYS A 362 6.82 47.02 -10.89
N GLY A 363 5.72 46.37 -10.58
CA GLY A 363 5.07 45.42 -11.46
C GLY A 363 3.89 44.76 -10.79
N TYR A 364 3.73 43.45 -11.01
CA TYR A 364 2.63 42.69 -10.43
C TYR A 364 3.10 41.32 -9.96
N LYS A 365 2.45 40.82 -8.91
CA LYS A 365 2.58 39.45 -8.39
C LYS A 365 1.39 38.58 -8.78
N ASN A 366 1.57 37.27 -8.68
CA ASN A 366 0.53 36.24 -8.89
C ASN A 366 -0.03 36.21 -10.32
N TYR A 367 0.82 36.37 -11.33
CA TYR A 367 0.44 35.94 -12.67
C TYR A 367 0.43 34.41 -12.75
N LYS A 368 -0.66 33.82 -13.24
CA LYS A 368 -0.70 32.38 -13.55
C LYS A 368 -0.01 32.11 -14.87
N LEU A 369 0.94 31.18 -14.87
CA LEU A 369 1.56 30.70 -16.10
C LEU A 369 0.70 29.62 -16.75
N GLU A 370 0.04 29.97 -17.85
CA GLU A 370 -0.86 29.08 -18.57
C GLU A 370 -0.60 29.19 -20.07
N ASN A 371 -0.44 28.04 -20.75
CA ASN A 371 -0.32 27.97 -22.20
C ASN A 371 0.73 28.95 -22.79
N ASN A 372 1.93 29.00 -22.20
CA ASN A 372 3.02 29.92 -22.59
C ASN A 372 2.68 31.42 -22.48
N ARG A 373 1.75 31.77 -21.58
CA ARG A 373 1.31 33.14 -21.30
C ARG A 373 1.22 33.35 -19.80
N LEU A 374 1.44 34.58 -19.36
CA LEU A 374 1.17 35.01 -17.99
C LEU A 374 -0.21 35.68 -17.95
N VAL A 375 -1.15 35.06 -17.23
CA VAL A 375 -2.56 35.44 -17.18
C VAL A 375 -2.86 36.11 -15.84
N LYS A 376 -3.64 37.20 -15.90
CA LYS A 376 -4.17 37.85 -14.69
C LYS A 376 -5.43 37.14 -14.22
N ASP A 377 -5.60 37.04 -12.92
CA ASP A 377 -6.86 36.71 -12.28
C ASP A 377 -7.16 37.68 -11.13
N ASP A 378 -8.11 37.31 -10.28
CA ASP A 378 -8.53 38.06 -9.09
C ASP A 378 -7.46 38.11 -7.98
N THR A 379 -6.41 37.28 -8.05
CA THR A 379 -5.29 37.26 -7.10
C THR A 379 -4.08 38.06 -7.58
N THR A 380 -4.10 38.55 -8.82
CA THR A 380 -3.02 39.35 -9.38
C THR A 380 -3.06 40.78 -8.85
N GLU A 381 -2.01 41.16 -8.11
CA GLU A 381 -1.91 42.45 -7.41
C GLU A 381 -0.65 43.21 -7.84
N GLU A 382 -0.66 44.53 -7.63
CA GLU A 382 0.54 45.35 -7.82
C GLU A 382 1.61 44.96 -6.80
N GLU A 383 2.87 45.08 -7.22
CA GLU A 383 4.04 44.78 -6.41
C GLU A 383 5.09 45.86 -6.68
N ASP A 384 5.55 46.52 -5.61
CA ASP A 384 6.48 47.63 -5.69
C ASP A 384 7.48 47.66 -4.53
N SER A 385 8.57 48.38 -4.72
CA SER A 385 9.60 48.56 -3.70
C SER A 385 9.07 49.37 -2.52
N SER A 386 9.23 48.84 -1.32
CA SER A 386 8.84 49.53 -0.08
C SER A 386 9.61 50.82 0.20
N THR A 387 10.83 50.93 -0.32
CA THR A 387 11.73 52.07 -0.12
C THR A 387 12.55 52.32 -1.39
N GLU A 388 12.81 53.59 -1.66
CA GLU A 388 13.71 54.01 -2.73
C GLU A 388 15.18 53.74 -2.34
N LYS A 389 16.01 53.34 -3.30
CA LYS A 389 17.45 53.08 -3.08
C LYS A 389 18.31 54.12 -3.80
N ASP A 390 19.43 54.51 -3.20
CA ASP A 390 20.36 55.48 -3.80
C ASP A 390 21.20 54.83 -4.93
N LYS A 391 21.33 53.50 -4.91
CA LYS A 391 22.17 52.74 -5.85
C LYS A 391 21.46 51.51 -6.37
N ILE A 392 21.70 51.21 -7.65
CA ILE A 392 21.18 49.99 -8.30
C ILE A 392 21.67 48.71 -7.62
N ASP A 393 22.90 48.68 -7.11
CA ASP A 393 23.44 47.51 -6.44
C ASP A 393 22.69 47.17 -5.13
N GLU A 394 22.15 48.20 -4.45
CA GLU A 394 21.33 48.01 -3.25
C GLU A 394 19.99 47.38 -3.60
N LEU A 395 19.34 47.86 -4.69
CA LEU A 395 18.10 47.30 -5.21
C LEU A 395 18.29 45.85 -5.73
N ASP A 396 19.36 45.58 -6.46
CA ASP A 396 19.67 44.24 -6.97
C ASP A 396 19.97 43.26 -5.82
N THR A 397 20.59 43.74 -4.74
CA THR A 397 20.83 42.94 -3.53
C THR A 397 19.53 42.62 -2.80
N GLU A 398 18.63 43.61 -2.64
CA GLU A 398 17.30 43.41 -2.05
C GLU A 398 16.47 42.41 -2.87
N LEU A 399 16.36 42.62 -4.18
CA LEU A 399 15.62 41.72 -5.07
C LEU A 399 16.15 40.28 -5.01
N LYS A 400 17.48 40.09 -5.02
CA LYS A 400 18.09 38.76 -4.88
C LYS A 400 17.82 38.15 -3.51
N GLY A 401 17.89 38.94 -2.44
CA GLY A 401 17.56 38.51 -1.07
C GLY A 401 16.09 38.06 -0.96
N ASP A 402 15.20 38.73 -1.68
CA ASP A 402 13.77 38.39 -1.75
C ASP A 402 13.47 37.23 -2.71
N GLY A 403 14.49 36.61 -3.30
CA GLY A 403 14.37 35.45 -4.19
C GLY A 403 14.01 35.78 -5.63
N PHE A 404 14.10 37.04 -6.04
CA PHE A 404 13.98 37.41 -7.46
C PHE A 404 15.22 36.98 -8.24
N LYS A 405 14.98 36.62 -9.50
CA LYS A 405 15.99 36.33 -10.50
C LYS A 405 15.86 37.32 -11.64
N LYS A 406 16.99 37.75 -12.18
CA LYS A 406 17.02 38.61 -13.36
C LYS A 406 16.49 37.82 -14.56
N LEU A 407 15.58 38.44 -15.32
CA LEU A 407 14.94 37.85 -16.49
C LEU A 407 15.94 37.64 -17.65
#